data_AF-A0AAD4YMC9-F1
#
_entry.id   AF-A0AAD4YMC9-F1
#
_cell.length_a   1.000
_cell.length_b   1.000
_cell.length_c   1.000
_cell.angle_alpha   90.00
_cell.angle_beta   90.00
_cell.angle_gamma   90.00
#
_symmetry.space_group_name_H-M   'P 1'
#
loop_
_entity.id
_entity.type
_entity.pdbx_description
1 polymer ?
#
loop_
_entity_poly.entity_id
_entity_poly.type
_entity_poly.pdbx_seq_one_letter_code
_entity_poly.pdbx_strand_id
1 'polypeptide(L)'
;MLSHAKLPKSFWGEALMTAVDLINLSPSAPLNELFVHIPKDKRSKLDAKSKECIFMGYGNEEFGYRLWDPVARKIIRSRDVVFFEDQNIEDIRRDDKPDKPR
;
A
#
# COMPACT_ATOMS: atom_id res chain seq x y z
N MET A 1 -8.71 -14.57 -26.52
CA MET A 1 -7.29 -14.16 -26.41
C MET A 1 -6.98 -13.09 -27.44
N LEU A 2 -6.21 -12.06 -27.03
CA LEU A 2 -5.73 -10.96 -27.89
C LEU A 2 -5.12 -11.41 -29.22
N SER A 3 -4.60 -12.65 -29.28
CA SER A 3 -4.04 -13.28 -30.48
C SER A 3 -4.95 -13.29 -31.72
N HIS A 4 -6.26 -13.12 -31.56
CA HIS A 4 -7.21 -13.07 -32.69
C HIS A 4 -7.52 -11.65 -33.19
N ALA A 5 -6.95 -10.61 -32.58
CA ALA A 5 -7.29 -9.21 -32.85
C ALA A 5 -6.74 -8.66 -34.19
N LYS A 6 -5.95 -9.43 -34.96
CA LYS A 6 -5.35 -9.05 -36.26
C LYS A 6 -4.66 -7.66 -36.26
N LEU A 7 -4.05 -7.28 -35.13
CA LEU A 7 -3.38 -5.97 -35.01
C LEU A 7 -1.99 -5.97 -35.69
N PRO A 8 -1.56 -4.83 -36.26
CA PRO A 8 -0.21 -4.66 -36.81
C PRO A 8 0.89 -4.96 -35.78
N LYS A 9 2.04 -5.50 -36.23
CA LYS A 9 3.17 -5.89 -35.36
C LYS A 9 3.68 -4.75 -34.47
N SER A 10 3.61 -3.50 -34.93
CA SER A 10 4.02 -2.31 -34.16
C SER A 10 3.19 -2.10 -32.88
N PHE A 11 1.89 -2.35 -32.94
CA PHE A 11 0.97 -2.21 -31.80
C PHE A 11 1.28 -3.18 -30.66
N TRP A 12 1.89 -4.33 -30.98
CA TRP A 12 2.29 -5.31 -29.97
C TRP A 12 3.51 -4.84 -29.17
N GLY A 13 4.41 -4.09 -29.80
CA GLY A 13 5.54 -3.45 -29.10
C GLY A 13 5.08 -2.41 -28.10
N GLU A 14 4.13 -1.56 -28.50
CA GLU A 14 3.54 -0.53 -27.62
C GLU A 14 2.71 -1.13 -26.48
N ALA A 15 1.91 -2.16 -26.77
CA ALA A 15 1.13 -2.86 -25.75
C ALA A 15 2.02 -3.53 -24.70
N LEU A 16 3.12 -4.17 -25.13
CA LEU A 16 4.09 -4.77 -24.22
C LEU A 16 4.80 -3.70 -23.39
N MET A 17 5.25 -2.61 -24.01
CA MET A 17 5.92 -1.52 -23.30
C MET A 17 5.00 -0.89 -22.25
N THR A 18 3.74 -0.62 -22.62
CA THR A 18 2.73 -0.08 -21.70
C THR A 18 2.44 -1.03 -20.54
N ALA A 19 2.35 -2.34 -20.79
CA ALA A 19 2.17 -3.33 -19.74
C ALA A 19 3.37 -3.37 -18.78
N VAL A 20 4.60 -3.32 -19.31
CA VAL A 20 5.84 -3.26 -18.52
C VAL A 20 5.90 -1.97 -17.71
N ASP A 21 5.58 -0.83 -18.32
CA ASP A 21 5.54 0.47 -17.66
C ASP A 21 4.52 0.47 -16.52
N LEU A 22 3.31 -0.06 -16.73
CA LEU A 22 2.29 -0.15 -15.69
C LEU A 22 2.69 -1.08 -14.53
N ILE A 23 3.36 -2.20 -14.82
CA ILE A 23 3.86 -3.14 -13.81
C ILE A 23 5.00 -2.52 -13.01
N ASN A 24 5.89 -1.76 -13.65
CA ASN A 24 7.01 -1.12 -12.99
C ASN A 24 6.60 0.14 -12.20
N LEU A 25 5.53 0.83 -12.62
CA LEU A 25 5.02 2.03 -11.96
C LEU A 25 4.17 1.72 -10.72
N SER A 26 3.54 0.54 -10.68
CA SER A 26 2.70 0.11 -9.56
C SER A 26 3.39 -1.00 -8.79
N PRO A 27 3.79 -0.80 -7.52
CA PRO A 27 4.27 -1.89 -6.69
C PRO A 27 3.21 -3.00 -6.68
N SER A 28 3.54 -4.14 -7.28
CA SER A 28 2.60 -5.25 -7.50
C SER A 28 2.15 -5.94 -6.21
N ALA A 29 2.81 -5.64 -5.10
CA ALA A 29 2.37 -5.91 -3.75
C ALA A 29 2.45 -4.59 -2.96
N PRO A 30 1.45 -4.26 -2.12
CA PRO A 30 1.59 -3.09 -1.27
C PRO A 30 2.75 -3.34 -0.30
N LEU A 31 3.74 -2.45 -0.39
CA LEU A 31 5.08 -2.61 0.14
C LEU A 31 5.10 -2.36 1.65
N ASN A 32 4.51 -3.25 2.42
CA ASN A 32 4.69 -3.37 3.88
C ASN A 32 3.71 -2.57 4.75
N GLU A 33 3.51 -3.10 5.95
CA GLU A 33 2.85 -2.42 7.06
C GLU A 33 3.73 -1.32 7.66
N LEU A 34 3.06 -0.27 8.12
CA LEU A 34 3.68 0.93 8.64
C LEU A 34 2.90 1.45 9.83
N PHE A 35 3.60 1.78 10.92
CA PHE A 35 3.01 2.57 12.00
C PHE A 35 3.22 4.06 11.73
N VAL A 36 2.12 4.79 11.65
CA VAL A 36 2.09 6.25 11.53
C VAL A 36 1.92 6.85 12.91
N HIS A 37 2.77 7.80 13.28
CA HIS A 37 2.60 8.48 14.56
C HIS A 37 1.30 9.31 14.58
N ILE A 38 0.51 9.17 15.64
CA ILE A 38 -0.68 10.01 15.86
C ILE A 38 -0.27 11.22 16.71
N PRO A 39 -0.39 12.45 16.18
CA PRO A 39 -0.08 13.68 16.93
C PRO A 39 -0.88 13.77 18.23
N LYS A 40 -0.27 14.36 19.26
CA LYS A 40 -0.89 14.47 20.60
C LYS A 40 -2.23 15.20 20.58
N ASP A 41 -2.40 16.17 19.68
CA ASP A 41 -3.62 16.98 19.58
C ASP A 41 -4.82 16.18 19.05
N LYS A 42 -4.56 15.02 18.43
CA LYS A 42 -5.58 14.11 17.88
C LYS A 42 -5.82 12.88 18.75
N ARG A 43 -5.26 12.83 19.97
CA ARG A 43 -5.34 11.68 20.87
C ARG A 43 -5.77 12.07 22.28
N SER A 44 -6.64 11.27 22.90
CA SER A 44 -6.91 11.31 24.34
C SER A 44 -5.76 10.65 25.14
N LYS A 45 -5.73 10.85 26.46
CA LYS A 45 -4.64 10.38 27.34
C LYS A 45 -4.42 8.86 27.30
N LEU A 46 -5.45 8.10 26.92
CA LEU A 46 -5.44 6.63 26.83
C LEU A 46 -5.46 6.10 25.40
N ASP A 47 -5.44 6.97 24.38
CA ASP A 47 -5.47 6.53 22.99
C ASP A 47 -4.09 6.03 22.52
N ALA A 48 -4.11 5.12 21.55
CA ALA A 48 -2.91 4.60 20.91
C ALA A 48 -2.04 5.72 20.32
N LYS A 49 -0.71 5.57 20.43
CA LYS A 49 0.27 6.58 19.97
C LYS A 49 0.64 6.43 18.49
N SER A 50 0.27 5.31 17.89
CA SER A 50 0.55 4.97 16.50
C SER A 50 -0.64 4.25 15.89
N LYS A 51 -0.77 4.35 14.58
CA LYS A 51 -1.79 3.67 13.81
C LYS A 51 -1.16 2.87 12.67
N GLU A 52 -1.56 1.62 12.54
CA GLU A 52 -1.16 0.77 11.44
C GLU A 52 -1.80 1.25 10.13
N CYS A 53 -1.00 1.34 9.09
CA CYS A 53 -1.39 1.77 7.76
C CYS A 53 -0.57 1.01 6.71
N ILE A 54 -1.07 0.99 5.49
CA ILE A 54 -0.41 0.35 4.35
C ILE A 54 0.35 1.42 3.56
N PHE A 55 1.59 1.14 3.17
CA PHE A 55 2.35 2.03 2.30
C PHE A 55 1.70 2.15 0.91
N MET A 56 1.43 3.38 0.47
CA MET A 56 0.91 3.67 -0.87
C MET A 56 1.92 4.43 -1.75
N GLY A 57 3.07 4.82 -1.20
CA GLY A 57 4.11 5.55 -1.91
C GLY A 57 4.43 6.91 -1.29
N TYR A 58 5.22 7.69 -2.03
CA TYR A 58 5.62 9.03 -1.62
C TYR A 58 4.54 10.04 -2.02
N GLY A 59 4.25 10.99 -1.14
CA GLY A 59 3.56 12.23 -1.50
C GLY A 59 4.54 13.20 -2.17
N ASN A 60 4.00 14.26 -2.77
CA ASN A 60 4.83 15.32 -3.35
C ASN A 60 5.73 15.93 -2.27
N GLU A 61 6.79 16.65 -2.67
CA GLU A 61 7.89 17.12 -1.81
C GLU A 61 7.47 17.76 -0.47
N GLU A 62 6.30 18.41 -0.44
CA GLU A 62 5.77 19.05 0.77
C GLU A 62 5.06 18.10 1.75
N PHE A 63 4.55 16.96 1.28
CA PHE A 63 3.46 16.23 1.96
C PHE A 63 3.84 14.88 2.58
N GLY A 64 5.12 14.47 2.56
CA GLY A 64 5.57 13.23 3.21
C GLY A 64 5.02 11.95 2.54
N TYR A 65 4.98 10.83 3.26
CA TYR A 65 4.51 9.54 2.74
C TYR A 65 2.98 9.49 2.62
N ARG A 66 2.48 8.77 1.61
CA ARG A 66 1.06 8.42 1.42
C ARG A 66 0.79 7.04 1.98
N LEU A 67 -0.21 6.97 2.85
CA LEU A 67 -0.52 5.80 3.67
C LEU A 67 -2.02 5.51 3.55
N TRP A 68 -2.40 4.25 3.41
CA TRP A 68 -3.80 3.84 3.43
C TRP A 68 -4.18 3.31 4.80
N ASP A 69 -5.25 3.85 5.36
CA ASP A 69 -5.84 3.42 6.61
C ASP A 69 -6.99 2.44 6.29
N PRO A 70 -6.81 1.11 6.49
CA PRO A 70 -7.82 0.12 6.10
C PRO A 70 -9.10 0.22 6.94
N VAL A 71 -8.99 0.67 8.19
CA VAL A 71 -10.10 0.81 9.13
C VAL A 71 -10.97 2.03 8.78
N ALA A 72 -10.34 3.20 8.64
CA ALA A 72 -11.06 4.44 8.34
C ALA A 72 -11.32 4.65 6.84
N ARG A 73 -10.76 3.78 5.98
CA ARG A 73 -10.85 3.84 4.52
C ARG A 73 -10.48 5.20 3.95
N LYS A 74 -9.34 5.73 4.38
CA LYS A 74 -8.84 7.06 3.96
C LYS A 74 -7.35 7.06 3.70
N ILE A 75 -6.91 8.01 2.88
CA ILE A 75 -5.48 8.28 2.67
C ILE A 75 -4.99 9.22 3.77
N ILE A 76 -3.93 8.82 4.47
CA ILE A 76 -3.19 9.60 5.45
C ILE A 76 -1.88 10.06 4.84
N ARG A 77 -1.46 11.27 5.21
CA ARG A 77 -0.15 11.82 4.84
C ARG A 77 0.67 12.10 6.10
N SER A 78 1.88 11.58 6.18
CA SER A 78 2.77 11.78 7.33
C SER A 78 4.24 11.68 6.93
N ARG A 79 5.10 12.45 7.59
CA ARG A 79 6.56 12.30 7.51
C ARG A 79 7.10 11.34 8.58
N ASP A 80 6.36 11.21 9.68
CA ASP A 80 6.73 10.37 10.82
C ASP A 80 6.09 8.99 10.68
N VAL A 81 6.83 8.07 10.06
CA VAL A 81 6.40 6.71 9.74
C VAL A 81 7.53 5.73 10.08
N VAL A 82 7.19 4.59 10.68
CA VAL A 82 8.13 3.50 10.98
C VAL A 82 7.79 2.28 10.13
N PHE A 83 8.75 1.81 9.32
CA PHE A 83 8.60 0.71 8.36
C PHE A 83 8.94 -0.65 8.97
N PHE A 84 8.11 -1.64 8.67
CA PHE A 84 8.34 -3.05 8.97
C PHE A 84 8.58 -3.79 7.67
N GLU A 85 9.82 -3.76 7.19
CA GLU A 85 10.19 -4.32 5.87
C GLU A 85 10.04 -5.84 5.78
N ASP A 86 9.91 -6.51 6.93
CA ASP A 86 9.83 -7.97 7.04
C ASP A 86 8.40 -8.53 7.00
N GLN A 87 7.36 -7.69 6.93
CA GLN A 87 5.95 -8.10 6.98
C GLN A 87 5.22 -7.75 5.68
N ASN A 88 4.69 -8.77 5.01
CA ASN A 88 3.91 -8.63 3.78
C ASN A 88 2.40 -8.75 4.04
N ILE A 89 1.58 -8.24 3.10
CA ILE A 89 0.11 -8.26 3.22
C ILE A 89 -0.51 -9.65 3.38
N GLU A 90 0.16 -10.67 2.88
CA GLU A 90 -0.32 -12.05 3.01
C GLU A 90 -0.16 -12.60 4.44
N ASP A 91 0.73 -12.02 5.25
CA ASP A 91 0.92 -12.42 6.65
C ASP A 91 -0.20 -11.86 7.54
N ILE A 92 -0.72 -10.67 7.22
CA ILE A 92 -1.84 -9.99 7.93
C ILE A 92 -3.11 -10.84 7.93
N ARG A 93 -3.45 -11.44 6.79
CA ARG A 93 -4.68 -12.25 6.65
C ARG A 93 -4.68 -13.50 7.51
N ARG A 94 -3.52 -13.89 8.06
CA ARG A 94 -3.40 -15.07 8.94
C ARG A 94 -3.75 -14.74 10.38
N ASP A 95 -3.49 -13.52 10.83
CA ASP A 95 -3.71 -13.09 12.23
C ASP A 95 -5.19 -12.78 12.55
N ASP A 96 -6.02 -12.58 11.53
CA ASP A 96 -7.48 -12.43 11.67
C ASP A 96 -8.23 -13.77 11.87
N LYS A 97 -7.54 -14.93 11.86
CA LYS A 97 -8.22 -16.19 12.17
C LYS A 97 -8.47 -16.28 13.68
N PRO A 98 -9.73 -16.43 14.12
CA PRO A 98 -10.01 -16.63 15.53
C PRO A 98 -9.26 -17.87 16.02
N ASP A 99 -8.53 -17.72 17.12
CA ASP A 99 -7.90 -18.84 17.82
C ASP A 99 -8.92 -19.97 17.95
N LYS A 100 -8.55 -21.15 17.43
CA LYS A 100 -9.37 -22.35 17.58
C LYS A 100 -9.57 -22.56 19.09
N PRO A 101 -10.82 -22.69 19.57
CA PRO A 101 -11.04 -23.02 20.97
C PRO A 101 -10.39 -24.38 21.27
N ARG A 102 -9.68 -24.45 22.40
CA ARG A 102 -9.10 -25.69 22.94
C ARG A 102 -10.17 -26.70 23.30
#